data_AF-H9FIS8-F1
#
_entry.id   AF-H9FIS8-F1
#
_cell.length_a   1.000
_cell.length_b   1.000
_cell.length_c   1.000
_cell.angle_alpha   90.00
_cell.angle_beta   90.00
_cell.angle_gamma   90.00
#
_symmetry.space_group_name_H-M   'P 1'
#
loop_
_entity.id
_entity.type
_entity.pdbx_description
1 polymer ?
#
loop_
_entity_poly.entity_id
_entity_poly.type
_entity_poly.pdbx_seq_one_letter_code
_entity_poly.pdbx_strand_id
1 'polypeptide(L)'
;GGVMGCTEARRRCDRDSRCNLALSRYLTYCGKVFNGLRCTDECRTVIEDMLAMPKAALLNDCVCDGLERPICESVKENMARLCFGAELGNGPGSSGSDGGLDDYYDEDYDDEQRPGGAGGEQPLDDDDGVPHPPRPGSGAAAAGGRGDLPYGPGRRSSGGGGG
;
A
#
# COMPACT_ATOMS: atom_id res chain seq x y z
N GLY A 1 10.02 21.36 -18.71
CA GLY A 1 8.57 21.08 -18.83
C GLY A 1 8.10 20.56 -17.48
N GLY A 2 6.97 21.02 -16.97
CA GLY A 2 6.46 20.59 -15.67
C GLY A 2 6.16 19.09 -15.64
N VAL A 3 6.45 18.45 -14.51
CA VAL A 3 6.05 17.06 -14.25
C VAL A 3 4.53 16.94 -14.29
N MET A 4 4.01 15.92 -14.97
CA MET A 4 2.56 15.70 -15.10
C MET A 4 2.02 15.04 -13.83
N GLY A 5 0.93 15.57 -13.28
CA GLY A 5 0.20 14.94 -12.18
C GLY A 5 -0.53 13.67 -12.61
N CYS A 6 -0.60 12.67 -11.73
CA CYS A 6 -1.29 11.41 -12.01
C CYS A 6 -2.79 11.59 -12.26
N THR A 7 -3.40 12.59 -11.62
CA THR A 7 -4.80 12.96 -11.84
C THR A 7 -5.05 13.38 -13.29
N GLU A 8 -4.16 14.21 -13.84
CA GLU A 8 -4.27 14.68 -15.23
C GLU A 8 -3.88 13.58 -16.23
N ALA A 9 -2.86 12.77 -15.93
CA ALA A 9 -2.50 11.61 -16.75
C ALA A 9 -3.68 10.64 -16.90
N ARG A 10 -4.40 10.38 -15.80
CA ARG A 10 -5.61 9.54 -15.79
C ARG A 10 -6.73 10.11 -16.64
N ARG A 11 -7.03 11.39 -16.50
CA ARG A 11 -8.02 12.08 -17.35
C ARG A 11 -7.70 11.97 -18.85
N ARG A 12 -6.42 12.03 -19.23
CA ARG A 12 -6.00 11.88 -20.64
C ARG A 12 -6.17 10.45 -21.13
N CYS A 13 -5.90 9.47 -20.28
CA CYS A 13 -6.13 8.06 -20.57
C CYS A 13 -7.62 7.76 -20.70
N ASP A 14 -8.46 8.31 -19.81
CA ASP A 14 -9.92 8.09 -19.81
C ASP A 14 -10.59 8.58 -21.10
N ARG A 15 -10.06 9.66 -21.71
CA ARG A 15 -10.53 10.22 -22.99
C ARG A 15 -10.18 9.35 -24.20
N ASP A 16 -9.25 8.41 -24.06
CA ASP A 16 -8.88 7.47 -25.10
C ASP A 16 -9.47 6.10 -24.79
N SER A 17 -10.34 5.59 -25.67
CA SER A 17 -11.04 4.32 -25.43
C SER A 17 -10.09 3.13 -25.25
N ARG A 18 -8.95 3.11 -25.96
CA ARG A 18 -7.96 2.04 -25.87
C ARG A 18 -7.19 2.13 -24.55
N CYS A 19 -6.79 3.34 -24.16
CA CYS A 19 -6.11 3.56 -22.88
C CYS A 19 -7.04 3.26 -21.70
N ASN A 20 -8.28 3.76 -21.73
CA ASN A 20 -9.29 3.51 -20.70
C ASN A 20 -9.56 2.01 -20.50
N LEU A 21 -9.67 1.24 -21.59
CA LEU A 21 -9.82 -0.22 -21.49
C LEU A 21 -8.62 -0.88 -20.80
N ALA A 22 -7.41 -0.47 -21.15
CA ALA A 22 -6.19 -0.99 -20.53
C ALA A 22 -6.10 -0.60 -19.05
N LEU A 23 -6.44 0.64 -18.71
CA LEU A 23 -6.50 1.13 -17.34
C LEU A 23 -7.52 0.36 -16.50
N SER A 24 -8.70 0.07 -17.06
CA SER A 24 -9.73 -0.73 -16.41
C SER A 24 -9.26 -2.16 -16.12
N ARG A 25 -8.54 -2.77 -17.07
CA ARG A 25 -7.89 -4.08 -16.87
C ARG A 25 -6.84 -3.99 -15.77
N TYR A 26 -6.01 -2.96 -15.77
CA TYR A 26 -4.99 -2.75 -14.74
C TYR A 26 -5.62 -2.67 -13.34
N LEU A 27 -6.68 -1.86 -13.17
CA LEU A 27 -7.36 -1.76 -11.87
C LEU A 27 -7.97 -3.10 -11.42
N THR A 28 -8.40 -3.94 -12.35
CA THR A 28 -9.00 -5.25 -12.07
C THR A 28 -7.95 -6.31 -11.71
N TYR A 29 -6.91 -6.46 -12.52
CA TYR A 29 -5.90 -7.51 -12.36
C TYR A 29 -4.83 -7.14 -11.31
N CYS A 30 -4.49 -5.86 -11.19
CA CYS A 30 -3.49 -5.37 -10.23
C CYS A 30 -4.07 -4.97 -8.87
N GLY A 31 -5.35 -5.22 -8.59
CA GLY A 31 -5.96 -4.91 -7.30
C GLY A 31 -5.24 -5.53 -6.08
N LYS A 32 -4.57 -6.67 -6.26
CA LYS A 32 -3.74 -7.29 -5.21
C LYS A 32 -2.48 -6.48 -4.89
N VAL A 33 -1.91 -5.80 -5.88
CA VAL A 33 -0.74 -4.91 -5.71
C VAL A 33 -1.16 -3.64 -4.97
N PHE A 34 -2.36 -3.13 -5.19
CA PHE A 34 -2.84 -1.93 -4.49
C PHE A 34 -2.94 -2.15 -2.98
N ASN A 35 -3.24 -3.39 -2.57
CA ASN A 35 -3.25 -3.81 -1.17
C ASN A 35 -1.88 -4.26 -0.65
N GLY A 36 -0.83 -4.20 -1.47
CA GLY A 36 0.53 -4.60 -1.09
C GLY A 36 0.76 -6.11 -0.92
N LEU A 37 -0.14 -6.96 -1.46
CA LEU A 37 -0.09 -8.41 -1.25
C LEU A 37 0.97 -9.10 -2.12
N ARG A 38 0.79 -9.06 -3.44
CA ARG A 38 1.70 -9.67 -4.44
C ARG A 38 1.41 -9.15 -5.84
N CYS A 39 2.43 -9.16 -6.69
CA CYS A 39 2.24 -9.04 -8.14
C CYS A 39 1.83 -10.41 -8.70
N THR A 40 0.76 -10.47 -9.49
CA THR A 40 0.39 -11.70 -10.21
C THR A 40 0.91 -11.64 -11.64
N ASP A 41 1.06 -12.79 -12.28
CA ASP A 41 1.47 -12.85 -13.68
C ASP A 41 0.50 -12.09 -14.58
N GLU A 42 -0.81 -12.16 -14.32
CA GLU A 42 -1.80 -11.40 -15.08
C GLU A 42 -1.63 -9.88 -14.90
N CYS A 43 -1.31 -9.43 -13.70
CA CYS A 43 -1.02 -8.01 -13.46
C CYS A 43 0.25 -7.58 -14.21
N ARG A 44 1.30 -8.41 -14.21
CA ARG A 44 2.55 -8.12 -14.93
C ARG A 44 2.32 -7.96 -16.43
N THR A 45 1.58 -8.89 -17.06
CA THR A 45 1.21 -8.78 -18.47
C THR A 45 0.44 -7.48 -18.76
N VAL A 46 -0.50 -7.10 -17.90
CA VAL A 46 -1.26 -5.86 -18.09
C VAL A 46 -0.39 -4.62 -17.94
N ILE A 47 0.60 -4.63 -17.05
CA ILE A 47 1.56 -3.53 -16.90
C ILE A 47 2.40 -3.39 -18.18
N GLU A 48 2.91 -4.50 -18.72
CA GLU A 48 3.65 -4.50 -20.00
C GLU A 48 2.81 -3.95 -21.15
N ASP A 49 1.56 -4.39 -21.26
CA ASP A 49 0.60 -3.88 -22.25
C ASP A 49 0.41 -2.36 -22.10
N MET A 50 0.26 -1.86 -20.87
CA MET A 50 0.12 -0.42 -20.61
C MET A 50 1.39 0.36 -20.96
N LEU A 51 2.57 -0.16 -20.67
CA LEU A 51 3.84 0.49 -21.00
C LEU A 51 4.06 0.58 -22.52
N ALA A 52 3.53 -0.37 -23.30
CA ALA A 52 3.54 -0.31 -24.76
C ALA A 52 2.65 0.81 -25.34
N MET A 53 1.73 1.37 -24.54
CA MET A 53 0.86 2.47 -24.95
C MET A 53 1.39 3.81 -24.43
N PRO A 54 1.75 4.79 -25.29
CA PRO A 54 2.40 6.02 -24.85
C PRO A 54 1.54 6.88 -23.90
N LYS A 55 0.20 6.81 -24.03
CA LYS A 55 -0.72 7.51 -23.12
C LYS A 55 -0.79 6.86 -21.73
N ALA A 56 -0.63 5.54 -21.64
CA ALA A 56 -0.63 4.81 -20.39
C ALA A 56 0.75 4.80 -19.72
N ALA A 57 1.84 4.86 -20.49
CA ALA A 57 3.19 5.06 -19.95
C ALA A 57 3.29 6.34 -19.09
N LEU A 58 2.58 7.41 -19.46
CA LEU A 58 2.51 8.64 -18.65
C LEU A 58 1.90 8.44 -17.26
N LEU A 59 1.03 7.45 -17.08
CA LEU A 59 0.47 7.09 -15.77
C LEU A 59 1.50 6.40 -14.87
N ASN A 60 2.54 5.80 -15.45
CA ASN A 60 3.64 5.20 -14.69
C ASN A 60 4.60 6.28 -14.15
N ASP A 61 4.86 7.32 -14.95
CA ASP A 61 5.87 8.33 -14.63
C ASP A 61 5.31 9.60 -13.97
N CYS A 62 3.99 9.69 -13.82
CA CYS A 62 3.32 10.85 -13.23
C CYS A 62 3.70 11.07 -11.75
N VAL A 63 3.56 12.30 -11.27
CA VAL A 63 3.70 12.63 -9.84
C VAL A 63 2.33 12.51 -9.19
N CYS A 64 2.27 11.75 -8.09
CA CYS A 64 1.03 11.62 -7.32
C CYS A 64 0.59 12.99 -6.81
N ASP A 65 -0.61 13.42 -7.20
CA ASP A 65 -1.20 14.71 -6.87
C ASP A 65 -2.65 14.56 -6.40
N GLY A 66 -3.21 15.61 -5.80
CA GLY A 66 -4.59 15.64 -5.32
C GLY A 66 -4.84 14.90 -3.99
N LEU A 67 -6.11 14.57 -3.75
CA LEU A 67 -6.60 13.94 -2.50
C LEU A 67 -6.18 12.47 -2.37
N GLU A 68 -5.98 11.78 -3.50
CA GLU A 68 -5.60 10.36 -3.54
C GLU A 68 -4.07 10.15 -3.43
N ARG A 69 -3.29 11.21 -3.13
CA ARG A 69 -1.82 11.15 -3.04
C ARG A 69 -1.29 9.97 -2.22
N PRO A 70 -1.75 9.72 -0.99
CA PRO A 70 -1.21 8.63 -0.17
C PRO A 70 -1.47 7.24 -0.79
N ILE A 71 -2.60 7.07 -1.46
CA ILE A 71 -2.97 5.83 -2.13
C ILE A 71 -2.13 5.67 -3.41
N CYS A 72 -1.98 6.74 -4.18
CA CYS A 72 -1.17 6.74 -5.38
C CYS A 72 0.30 6.40 -5.08
N GLU A 73 0.89 7.03 -4.07
CA GLU A 73 2.30 6.79 -3.68
C GLU A 73 2.48 5.34 -3.20
N SER A 74 1.58 4.82 -2.36
CA SER A 74 1.66 3.43 -1.89
C SER A 74 1.47 2.40 -3.02
N VAL A 75 0.55 2.65 -3.96
CA VAL A 75 0.38 1.80 -5.14
C VAL A 75 1.65 1.80 -6.01
N LYS A 76 2.25 2.97 -6.22
CA LYS A 76 3.51 3.11 -6.97
C LYS A 76 4.64 2.32 -6.32
N GLU A 77 4.80 2.46 -5.01
CA GLU A 77 5.82 1.73 -4.25
C GLU A 77 5.56 0.22 -4.28
N ASN A 78 4.31 -0.20 -4.07
CA ASN A 78 3.93 -1.61 -4.15
C ASN A 78 4.19 -2.21 -5.53
N MET A 79 3.89 -1.49 -6.61
CA MET A 79 4.25 -1.93 -7.97
C MET A 79 5.76 -2.07 -8.13
N ALA A 80 6.53 -1.04 -7.76
CA ALA A 80 7.98 -1.04 -7.85
C ALA A 80 8.57 -2.23 -7.08
N ARG A 81 8.12 -2.48 -5.85
CA ARG A 81 8.64 -3.54 -4.99
C ARG A 81 8.18 -4.94 -5.40
N LEU A 82 6.89 -5.12 -5.70
CA LEU A 82 6.30 -6.45 -5.91
C LEU A 82 6.41 -6.93 -7.37
N CYS A 83 6.33 -6.02 -8.34
CA CYS A 83 6.38 -6.38 -9.75
C CYS A 83 7.79 -6.28 -10.34
N PHE A 84 8.59 -5.29 -9.91
CA PHE A 84 9.92 -5.01 -10.47
C PHE A 84 11.08 -5.26 -9.48
N GLY A 85 10.84 -5.20 -8.18
CA GLY A 85 11.82 -5.46 -7.12
C GLY A 85 11.97 -6.94 -6.75
N ALA A 86 11.31 -7.83 -7.50
CA ALA A 86 11.27 -9.27 -7.25
C ALA A 86 12.31 -10.07 -8.05
N GLU A 87 13.36 -9.44 -8.57
CA GLU A 87 14.57 -10.12 -9.08
C GLU A 87 15.37 -10.85 -7.95
N LEU A 88 14.77 -11.06 -6.77
CA LEU A 88 15.33 -11.79 -5.64
C LEU A 88 14.35 -12.76 -4.94
N GLY A 89 13.33 -13.31 -5.61
CA GLY A 89 12.82 -14.61 -5.12
C GLY A 89 11.33 -14.95 -5.18
N ASN A 90 10.53 -14.42 -6.10
CA ASN A 90 9.13 -14.87 -6.21
C ASN A 90 8.77 -15.39 -7.61
N GLY A 91 9.43 -16.49 -8.00
CA GLY A 91 8.89 -17.49 -8.91
C GLY A 91 8.40 -18.71 -8.12
N PRO A 92 7.26 -19.35 -8.45
CA PRO A 92 6.80 -20.54 -7.75
C PRO A 92 7.68 -21.74 -8.13
N GLY A 93 8.77 -21.94 -7.39
CA GLY A 93 9.62 -23.12 -7.49
C GLY A 93 11.11 -22.79 -7.56
N SER A 94 11.78 -22.80 -6.41
CA SER A 94 13.09 -23.44 -6.24
C SER A 94 13.44 -23.48 -4.77
N SER A 95 13.31 -24.66 -4.19
CA SER A 95 14.13 -25.08 -3.05
C SER A 95 15.58 -25.13 -3.53
N GLY A 96 16.49 -24.44 -2.85
CA GLY A 96 17.93 -24.50 -3.12
C GLY A 96 18.67 -23.65 -2.10
N SER A 97 19.28 -24.30 -1.12
CA SER A 97 20.08 -23.73 -0.05
C SER A 97 21.55 -23.70 -0.43
N ASP A 98 22.22 -22.54 -0.38
CA ASP A 98 23.68 -22.34 -0.18
C ASP A 98 24.07 -20.93 -0.68
N GLY A 99 24.98 -20.16 -0.10
CA GLY A 99 25.89 -20.38 1.03
C GLY A 99 26.33 -19.02 1.58
N GLY A 100 26.74 -19.03 2.85
CA GLY A 100 27.39 -17.87 3.46
C GLY A 100 28.72 -17.57 2.79
N LEU A 101 29.07 -16.29 2.78
CA LEU A 101 30.44 -15.83 2.63
C LEU A 101 30.66 -14.73 3.65
N ASP A 102 31.35 -15.16 4.70
CA ASP A 102 32.25 -14.44 5.57
C ASP A 102 33.00 -13.27 4.91
N ASP A 103 32.96 -12.12 5.58
CA ASP A 103 34.04 -11.13 5.55
C ASP A 103 34.35 -10.66 6.96
N TYR A 104 35.17 -11.46 7.65
CA TYR A 104 36.00 -11.00 8.77
C TYR A 104 37.00 -9.98 8.23
N TYR A 105 36.83 -8.69 8.56
CA TYR A 105 37.91 -7.73 8.54
C TYR A 105 38.42 -7.51 9.96
N ASP A 106 39.50 -8.23 10.24
CA ASP A 106 40.46 -8.02 11.31
C ASP A 106 41.37 -6.85 10.88
N GLU A 107 41.34 -5.73 11.61
CA GLU A 107 42.41 -4.74 11.57
C GLU A 107 42.80 -4.42 13.03
N ASP A 108 43.67 -5.26 13.57
CA ASP A 108 44.59 -4.92 14.66
C ASP A 108 45.45 -3.70 14.27
N TYR A 109 45.47 -2.67 15.12
CA TYR A 109 46.68 -1.87 15.44
C TYR A 109 46.46 -1.03 16.71
N ASP A 110 46.95 -1.55 17.84
CA ASP A 110 47.71 -0.92 18.96
C ASP A 110 47.95 0.62 18.88
N ASP A 111 47.95 1.44 19.95
CA ASP A 111 48.34 1.23 21.34
C ASP A 111 47.94 2.49 22.16
N GLU A 112 47.99 2.36 23.49
CA GLU A 112 48.29 3.37 24.52
C GLU A 112 47.23 3.72 25.59
N GLN A 113 47.42 3.01 26.73
CA GLN A 113 47.46 3.50 28.12
C GLN A 113 46.24 3.25 29.07
N ARG A 114 46.27 2.05 29.70
CA ARG A 114 46.00 1.62 31.12
C ARG A 114 45.46 2.65 32.16
N PRO A 115 45.01 2.23 33.39
CA PRO A 115 44.43 0.95 33.86
C PRO A 115 43.13 1.09 34.72
N GLY A 116 42.32 0.03 34.75
CA GLY A 116 41.80 -0.52 36.02
C GLY A 116 40.34 -0.23 36.44
N GLY A 117 39.57 -1.31 36.61
CA GLY A 117 38.63 -1.43 37.74
C GLY A 117 37.22 -1.94 37.42
N ALA A 118 36.97 -3.22 37.77
CA ALA A 118 35.69 -3.85 38.17
C ALA A 118 34.52 -3.82 37.15
N GLY A 119 33.80 -4.89 36.83
CA GLY A 119 33.44 -6.10 37.58
C GLY A 119 31.91 -6.28 37.48
N GLY A 120 31.43 -7.52 37.31
CA GLY A 120 30.01 -7.91 37.46
C GLY A 120 29.15 -7.73 36.19
N GLU A 121 28.75 -8.78 35.46
CA GLU A 121 27.65 -9.70 35.82
C GLU A 121 26.31 -8.97 36.03
N GLN A 122 25.38 -9.16 35.09
CA GLN A 122 23.95 -8.93 35.32
C GLN A 122 23.15 -10.03 34.60
N PRO A 123 22.82 -11.14 35.28
CA PRO A 123 21.57 -11.83 35.04
C PRO A 123 20.47 -11.22 35.93
N LEU A 124 19.25 -11.06 35.37
CA LEU A 124 17.95 -11.48 35.96
C LEU A 124 17.63 -10.92 37.39
N ASP A 125 16.57 -10.17 37.73
CA ASP A 125 15.13 -10.21 37.41
C ASP A 125 14.41 -9.03 38.16
N ASP A 126 13.09 -8.89 37.91
CA ASP A 126 12.01 -8.52 38.84
C ASP A 126 11.39 -7.10 38.97
N ASP A 127 10.07 -7.20 39.13
CA ASP A 127 8.91 -6.32 39.32
C ASP A 127 9.00 -5.33 40.49
N ASP A 128 8.47 -4.09 40.34
CA ASP A 128 7.78 -3.38 41.44
C ASP A 128 7.11 -2.04 41.01
N GLY A 129 5.77 -2.08 40.96
CA GLY A 129 4.84 -1.12 41.61
C GLY A 129 4.98 0.41 41.43
N VAL A 130 4.16 1.00 40.54
CA VAL A 130 3.67 2.39 40.71
C VAL A 130 2.14 2.44 40.59
N PRO A 131 1.41 2.96 41.60
CA PRO A 131 -0.06 2.96 41.62
C PRO A 131 -0.66 4.18 40.89
N HIS A 132 -1.69 3.94 40.07
CA HIS A 132 -2.52 4.99 39.48
C HIS A 132 -3.79 5.24 40.34
N PRO A 133 -4.22 6.50 40.55
CA PRO A 133 -5.33 6.85 41.44
C PRO A 133 -6.73 6.52 40.86
N PRO A 134 -7.79 6.37 41.69
CA PRO A 134 -9.12 5.98 41.24
C PRO A 134 -10.16 7.12 41.09
N ARG A 135 -11.06 6.96 40.08
CA ARG A 135 -12.54 7.26 40.03
C ARG A 135 -12.98 8.75 40.17
N PRO A 136 -14.27 9.17 39.95
CA PRO A 136 -15.57 8.47 39.66
C PRO A 136 -16.28 9.02 38.39
N GLY A 137 -17.44 8.60 37.88
CA GLY A 137 -18.50 7.66 38.26
C GLY A 137 -19.86 8.14 37.68
N SER A 138 -20.55 7.24 36.97
CA SER A 138 -22.01 7.10 36.79
C SER A 138 -22.91 8.25 36.27
N GLY A 139 -23.64 7.94 35.20
CA GLY A 139 -24.91 8.60 34.86
C GLY A 139 -25.67 7.82 33.78
N ALA A 140 -26.65 7.00 34.19
CA ALA A 140 -27.57 6.29 33.33
C ALA A 140 -28.78 7.17 32.95
N ALA A 141 -29.32 7.03 31.73
CA ALA A 141 -30.75 7.18 31.46
C ALA A 141 -31.12 6.65 30.06
N ALA A 142 -32.20 5.88 30.02
CA ALA A 142 -32.84 5.29 28.85
C ALA A 142 -33.68 6.31 28.07
N ALA A 143 -33.99 6.00 26.79
CA ALA A 143 -35.34 6.03 26.22
C ALA A 143 -35.30 5.72 24.70
N GLY A 144 -36.34 5.03 24.22
CA GLY A 144 -36.39 4.42 22.90
C GLY A 144 -36.75 5.32 21.72
N GLY A 145 -36.90 4.69 20.55
CA GLY A 145 -37.24 5.36 19.30
C GLY A 145 -37.45 4.38 18.15
N ARG A 146 -38.64 3.77 18.13
CA ARG A 146 -39.34 3.25 16.94
C ARG A 146 -39.21 4.20 15.74
N GLY A 147 -38.96 3.65 14.56
CA GLY A 147 -38.83 4.43 13.33
C GLY A 147 -38.66 3.57 12.09
N ASP A 148 -39.69 2.80 11.76
CA ASP A 148 -39.96 2.33 10.40
C ASP A 148 -40.01 3.53 9.43
N LEU A 149 -39.27 3.48 8.32
CA LEU A 149 -39.60 4.26 7.13
C LEU A 149 -39.25 3.47 5.85
N PRO A 150 -40.24 3.07 5.05
CA PRO A 150 -40.01 2.44 3.75
C PRO A 150 -39.66 3.49 2.70
N TYR A 151 -38.55 3.27 1.98
CA TYR A 151 -38.24 3.97 0.75
C TYR A 151 -39.16 3.45 -0.37
N GLY A 152 -40.16 4.25 -0.72
CA GLY A 152 -40.92 4.07 -1.96
C GLY A 152 -40.17 4.65 -3.16
N PRO A 153 -40.45 4.12 -4.36
CA PRO A 153 -40.63 5.00 -5.50
C PRO A 153 -42.08 4.94 -5.97
N GLY A 154 -42.80 6.04 -5.76
CA GLY A 154 -44.06 6.33 -6.44
C GLY A 154 -43.80 6.45 -7.94
N ARG A 155 -44.33 5.50 -8.72
CA ARG A 155 -44.50 5.69 -10.16
C ARG A 155 -45.90 6.25 -10.39
N ARG A 156 -45.99 7.55 -10.66
CA ARG A 156 -47.19 8.14 -11.26
C ARG A 156 -46.80 9.00 -12.46
N SER A 157 -47.22 8.47 -13.61
CA SER A 157 -47.82 9.11 -14.79
C SER A 157 -47.25 10.42 -15.33
N SER A 158 -46.88 10.37 -16.62
CA SER A 158 -47.31 11.23 -17.75
C SER A 158 -46.62 10.65 -19.00
N GLY A 159 -47.24 10.30 -20.13
CA GLY A 159 -48.37 10.91 -20.82
C GLY A 159 -47.86 11.50 -22.14
N GLY A 160 -48.25 10.91 -23.29
CA GLY A 160 -47.97 11.38 -24.65
C GLY A 160 -47.65 10.18 -25.56
N GLY A 161 -48.37 9.87 -26.64
CA GLY A 161 -49.32 10.62 -27.46
C GLY A 161 -49.00 10.22 -28.91
N GLY A 162 -49.93 9.62 -29.63
CA GLY A 162 -49.75 9.23 -31.03
C GLY A 162 -50.98 8.50 -31.54
N GLY A 163 -51.83 9.25 -32.24
CA GLY A 163 -52.93 8.70 -33.05
C GLY A 163 -52.46 8.25 -34.42
#